data_AF-A0A0W0Z6D1-F1
#
_entry.id   AF-A0A0W0Z6D1-F1
#
_cell.length_a   1.000
_cell.length_b   1.000
_cell.length_c   1.000
_cell.angle_alpha   90.00
_cell.angle_beta   90.00
_cell.angle_gamma   90.00
#
_symmetry.space_group_name_H-M   'P 1'
#
loop_
_entity.id
_entity.type
_entity.pdbx_description
1 polymer ?
#
loop_
_entity_poly.entity_id
_entity_poly.type
_entity_poly.pdbx_seq_one_letter_code
_entity_poly.pdbx_strand_id
1 'polypeptide(L)'
;MTKDSRRWSSYVKPIVLVITIAVLFAFWEHYLFRHFLGTFDHKGTAMQKSANGYLFFYRAWPLWSFPLFLGVVITALWKGRAVSRSRQRLKLLEKERVRQQAALHDLEAALRTCQREAVLADYSADDDAPEKVRELVQSYDELKENYLASLNLIEKLLLKIKE
;
A
#
# COMPACT_ATOMS: atom_id res chain seq x y z
N MET A 1 -17.44 12.81 -4.51
CA MET A 1 -17.02 12.40 -3.15
C MET A 1 -16.13 13.51 -2.58
N THR A 2 -16.72 14.40 -1.76
CA THR A 2 -16.11 15.68 -1.35
C THR A 2 -14.98 15.49 -0.34
N LYS A 3 -13.98 16.38 -0.37
CA LYS A 3 -12.75 16.33 0.45
C LYS A 3 -13.04 16.22 1.96
N ASP A 4 -14.18 16.74 2.39
CA ASP A 4 -14.61 16.78 3.79
C ASP A 4 -15.07 15.41 4.32
N SER A 5 -15.71 14.58 3.49
CA SER A 5 -16.12 13.23 3.91
C SER A 5 -14.92 12.31 4.17
N ARG A 6 -13.81 12.53 3.45
CA ARG A 6 -12.56 11.78 3.62
C ARG A 6 -11.83 12.17 4.90
N ARG A 7 -11.85 13.45 5.28
CA ARG A 7 -11.30 13.94 6.54
C ARG A 7 -12.10 13.41 7.72
N TRP A 8 -13.43 13.49 7.68
CA TRP A 8 -14.32 12.93 8.70
C TRP A 8 -14.08 11.42 8.91
N SER A 9 -14.02 10.64 7.83
CA SER A 9 -13.70 9.21 7.90
C SER A 9 -12.33 8.91 8.53
N SER A 10 -11.36 9.82 8.38
CA SER A 10 -10.02 9.66 8.95
C SER A 10 -9.98 9.88 10.46
N TYR A 11 -10.83 10.74 11.02
CA TYR A 11 -10.92 10.99 12.46
C TYR A 11 -11.89 10.03 13.17
N VAL A 12 -12.95 9.60 12.49
CA VAL A 12 -13.92 8.65 13.05
C VAL A 12 -13.27 7.28 13.32
N LYS A 13 -12.38 6.80 12.44
CA LYS A 13 -11.70 5.50 12.62
C LYS A 13 -10.89 5.38 13.92
N PRO A 14 -9.98 6.31 14.27
CA PRO A 14 -9.26 6.22 15.54
C PRO A 14 -10.18 6.42 16.74
N ILE A 15 -11.22 7.27 16.66
CA ILE A 15 -12.20 7.44 17.75
C ILE A 15 -12.94 6.13 18.00
N VAL A 16 -13.47 5.50 16.96
CA VAL A 16 -14.14 4.18 17.06
C VAL A 16 -13.19 3.13 17.58
N LEU A 17 -11.92 3.12 17.14
CA LEU A 17 -10.91 2.20 17.64
C LEU A 17 -10.66 2.39 19.14
N VAL A 18 -10.48 3.62 19.61
CA VAL A 18 -10.25 3.94 21.03
C VAL A 18 -11.46 3.57 21.88
N ILE A 19 -12.68 3.89 21.43
CA ILE A 19 -13.91 3.50 22.12
C ILE A 19 -14.04 1.99 22.19
N THR A 20 -13.74 1.28 21.09
CA THR A 20 -13.79 -0.19 21.05
C THR A 20 -12.79 -0.79 22.04
N ILE A 21 -11.56 -0.27 22.08
CA ILE A 21 -10.53 -0.69 23.04
C ILE A 21 -10.98 -0.41 24.48
N ALA A 22 -11.56 0.76 24.75
CA ALA A 22 -12.03 1.13 26.08
C ALA A 22 -13.19 0.26 26.58
N VAL A 23 -14.18 0.00 25.72
CA VAL A 23 -15.31 -0.90 26.03
C VAL A 23 -14.80 -2.32 26.27
N LEU A 24 -13.88 -2.80 25.43
CA LEU A 24 -13.26 -4.12 25.60
C LEU A 24 -12.43 -4.21 26.89
N PHE A 25 -11.71 -3.14 27.24
CA PHE A 25 -10.94 -3.07 28.49
C PHE A 25 -11.86 -3.12 29.72
N ALA A 26 -12.93 -2.32 29.72
CA ALA A 26 -13.93 -2.33 30.80
C ALA A 26 -14.63 -3.70 30.92
N PHE A 27 -14.93 -4.36 29.80
CA PHE A 27 -15.43 -5.74 29.80
C PHE A 27 -14.42 -6.71 30.42
N TRP A 28 -13.15 -6.61 30.01
CA TRP A 28 -12.08 -7.49 30.48
C TRP A 28 -11.84 -7.34 31.99
N GLU A 29 -11.81 -6.10 32.47
CA GLU A 29 -11.70 -5.74 33.88
C GLU A 29 -12.88 -6.33 34.68
N HIS A 30 -14.12 -6.07 34.24
CA HIS A 30 -15.31 -6.60 34.90
C HIS A 30 -15.34 -8.14 34.91
N TYR A 31 -14.95 -8.78 33.81
CA TYR A 31 -14.90 -10.23 33.68
C TYR A 31 -13.87 -10.84 34.64
N LEU A 32 -12.68 -10.25 34.74
CA LEU A 32 -11.63 -10.67 35.66
C LEU A 32 -12.04 -10.52 37.12
N PHE A 33 -12.60 -9.36 37.47
CA PHE A 33 -13.08 -9.11 38.83
C PHE A 33 -14.16 -10.09 39.24
N ARG A 34 -15.12 -10.35 38.35
CA ARG A 34 -16.26 -11.21 38.64
C ARG A 34 -15.89 -12.70 38.68
N HIS A 35 -15.01 -13.15 37.80
CA HIS A 35 -14.76 -14.59 37.61
C HIS A 35 -13.48 -15.11 38.27
N PHE A 36 -12.49 -14.25 38.57
CA PHE A 36 -11.17 -14.68 39.05
C PHE A 36 -10.70 -13.99 40.33
N LEU A 37 -10.83 -12.67 40.43
CA LEU A 37 -10.32 -11.91 41.59
C LEU A 37 -11.24 -11.96 42.81
N GLY A 38 -12.50 -12.37 42.61
CA GLY A 38 -13.44 -12.65 43.70
C GLY A 38 -13.85 -11.41 44.49
N THR A 39 -14.99 -11.54 45.16
CA THR A 39 -15.53 -10.51 46.05
C THR A 39 -14.72 -10.44 47.34
N PHE A 40 -14.70 -9.28 47.99
CA PHE A 40 -14.17 -9.16 49.34
C PHE A 40 -15.03 -9.97 50.32
N ASP A 41 -14.38 -10.70 51.24
CA ASP A 41 -15.07 -11.36 52.34
C ASP A 41 -15.65 -10.32 53.31
N HIS A 42 -16.52 -10.75 54.23
CA HIS A 42 -17.12 -9.91 55.28
C HIS A 42 -16.06 -9.21 56.16
N LYS A 43 -14.82 -9.71 56.12
CA LYS A 43 -13.63 -9.21 56.83
C LYS A 43 -12.72 -8.32 55.96
N GLY A 44 -13.10 -8.02 54.72
CA GLY A 44 -12.35 -7.13 53.82
C GLY A 44 -11.14 -7.76 53.11
N THR A 45 -10.96 -9.08 53.20
CA THR A 45 -9.87 -9.79 52.52
C THR A 45 -10.29 -10.25 51.12
N ALA A 46 -9.39 -10.13 50.14
CA ALA A 46 -9.63 -10.57 48.77
C ALA A 46 -9.68 -12.11 48.71
N MET A 47 -10.84 -12.69 48.40
CA MET A 47 -10.98 -14.14 48.23
C MET A 47 -10.75 -14.54 46.78
N GLN A 48 -9.61 -15.16 46.49
CA GLN A 48 -9.36 -15.72 45.17
C GLN A 48 -10.18 -17.00 44.96
N LYS A 49 -11.14 -16.98 44.02
CA LYS A 49 -11.88 -18.18 43.59
C LYS A 49 -11.04 -18.97 42.58
N SER A 50 -9.95 -19.58 43.02
CA SER A 50 -9.16 -20.44 42.12
C SER A 50 -9.86 -21.80 41.96
N ALA A 51 -10.36 -22.09 40.77
CA ALA A 51 -10.78 -23.43 40.39
C ALA A 51 -9.55 -24.29 40.06
N ASN A 52 -9.66 -25.62 40.21
CA ASN A 52 -8.61 -26.59 39.84
C ASN A 52 -8.04 -26.29 38.44
N GLY A 53 -6.71 -26.40 38.29
CA GLY A 53 -5.91 -25.77 37.23
C GLY A 53 -6.43 -25.91 35.79
N TYR A 54 -7.00 -27.05 35.39
CA TYR A 54 -7.51 -27.24 34.02
C TYR A 54 -8.80 -26.44 33.73
N LEU A 55 -9.71 -26.33 34.70
CA LEU A 55 -10.93 -25.53 34.59
C LEU A 55 -10.62 -24.03 34.59
N PHE A 56 -9.52 -23.63 35.25
CA PHE A 56 -9.02 -22.26 35.18
C PHE A 56 -8.66 -21.87 33.75
N PHE A 57 -7.90 -22.69 33.02
CA PHE A 57 -7.54 -22.39 31.62
C PHE A 57 -8.75 -22.31 30.69
N TYR A 58 -9.70 -23.25 30.83
CA TYR A 58 -10.91 -23.24 30.00
C TYR A 58 -11.81 -22.04 30.31
N ARG A 59 -11.89 -21.59 31.58
CA ARG A 59 -12.68 -20.42 31.98
C ARG A 59 -11.96 -19.10 31.72
N ALA A 60 -10.62 -19.12 31.69
CA ALA A 60 -9.75 -17.99 31.39
C ALA A 60 -9.48 -17.83 29.90
N TRP A 61 -10.10 -18.63 29.03
CA TRP A 61 -10.02 -18.48 27.57
C TRP A 61 -10.24 -17.02 27.07
N PRO A 62 -11.08 -16.17 27.70
CA PRO A 62 -11.24 -14.77 27.28
C PRO A 62 -10.02 -13.91 27.59
N LEU A 63 -9.18 -14.29 28.57
CA LEU A 63 -7.95 -13.57 28.88
C LEU A 63 -6.91 -13.70 27.77
N TRP A 64 -6.77 -14.89 27.19
CA TRP A 64 -5.72 -15.17 26.19
C TRP A 64 -6.18 -14.90 24.75
N SER A 65 -7.48 -15.05 24.48
CA SER A 65 -8.03 -14.72 23.15
C SER A 65 -7.99 -13.22 22.86
N PHE A 66 -8.01 -12.37 23.88
CA PHE A 66 -7.97 -10.91 23.71
C PHE A 66 -6.64 -10.38 23.12
N PRO A 67 -5.44 -10.68 23.69
CA PRO A 67 -4.16 -10.30 23.08
C PRO A 67 -4.01 -10.81 21.65
N LEU A 68 -4.49 -12.03 21.39
CA LEU A 68 -4.47 -12.62 20.06
C LEU A 68 -5.36 -11.84 19.08
N PHE A 69 -6.59 -11.53 19.47
CA PHE A 69 -7.50 -10.72 18.64
C PHE A 69 -6.94 -9.32 18.37
N LEU A 70 -6.39 -8.67 19.40
CA LEU A 70 -5.78 -7.35 19.27
C LEU A 70 -4.57 -7.39 18.31
N GLY A 71 -3.73 -8.43 18.42
CA GLY A 71 -2.61 -8.67 17.51
C GLY A 71 -3.06 -8.86 16.06
N VAL A 72 -4.15 -9.61 15.83
CA VAL A 72 -4.73 -9.80 14.49
C VAL A 72 -5.26 -8.48 13.91
N VAL A 73 -5.97 -7.68 14.70
CA VAL A 73 -6.50 -6.38 14.25
C VAL A 73 -5.36 -5.40 13.93
N ILE A 74 -4.34 -5.33 14.78
CA ILE A 74 -3.17 -4.47 14.57
C ILE A 74 -2.42 -4.90 13.31
N THR A 75 -2.12 -6.20 13.16
CA THR A 75 -1.43 -6.71 11.97
C THR A 75 -2.23 -6.48 10.69
N ALA A 76 -3.56 -6.63 10.73
CA ALA A 76 -4.43 -6.31 9.60
C ALA A 76 -4.40 -4.82 9.24
N LEU A 77 -4.42 -3.92 10.23
CA LEU A 77 -4.30 -2.47 10.01
C LEU A 77 -2.93 -2.08 9.43
N TRP A 78 -1.86 -2.72 9.90
CA TRP A 78 -0.50 -2.49 9.41
C TRP A 78 -0.34 -2.95 7.95
N LYS A 79 -0.81 -4.17 7.63
CA LYS A 79 -0.85 -4.67 6.24
C LYS A 79 -1.69 -3.78 5.34
N GLY A 80 -2.88 -3.36 5.79
CA GLY A 80 -3.75 -2.47 5.03
C GLY A 80 -3.09 -1.12 4.69
N ARG A 81 -2.35 -0.53 5.63
CA ARG A 81 -1.59 0.71 5.37
C ARG A 81 -0.43 0.48 4.40
N ALA A 82 0.35 -0.59 4.57
CA ALA A 82 1.46 -0.91 3.68
C ALA A 82 0.99 -1.11 2.22
N VAL A 83 -0.09 -1.89 2.03
CA VAL A 83 -0.68 -2.15 0.72
C VAL A 83 -1.28 -0.88 0.10
N SER A 84 -1.80 0.03 0.90
CA SER A 84 -2.36 1.28 0.36
C SER A 84 -1.28 2.19 -0.26
N ARG A 85 -0.08 2.25 0.35
CA ARG A 85 1.05 3.03 -0.16
C ARG A 85 1.64 2.43 -1.44
N SER A 86 1.76 1.10 -1.51
CA SER A 86 2.26 0.44 -2.73
C SER A 86 1.31 0.64 -3.92
N ARG A 87 0.00 0.56 -3.70
CA ARG A 87 -1.01 0.84 -4.75
C ARG A 87 -0.94 2.28 -5.28
N GLN A 88 -0.62 3.26 -4.43
CA GLN A 88 -0.43 4.64 -4.89
C GLN A 88 0.81 4.78 -5.77
N ARG A 89 1.91 4.12 -5.42
CA ARG A 89 3.14 4.12 -6.24
C ARG A 89 2.92 3.45 -7.59
N LEU A 90 2.18 2.33 -7.65
CA LEU A 90 1.83 1.67 -8.91
C LEU A 90 1.01 2.57 -9.83
N LYS A 91 0.03 3.31 -9.29
CA LYS A 91 -0.77 4.26 -10.08
C LYS A 91 0.06 5.42 -10.65
N LEU A 92 1.13 5.82 -9.98
CA LEU A 92 2.03 6.85 -10.50
C LEU A 92 2.88 6.29 -11.64
N LEU A 93 3.48 5.11 -11.43
CA LEU A 93 4.27 4.42 -12.46
C LEU A 93 3.46 4.09 -13.72
N GLU A 94 2.19 3.70 -13.56
CA GLU A 94 1.30 3.42 -14.68
C GLU A 94 0.99 4.68 -15.50
N LYS A 95 0.81 5.83 -14.84
CA LYS A 95 0.66 7.13 -15.52
C LYS A 95 1.95 7.55 -16.24
N GLU A 96 3.10 7.36 -15.58
CA GLU A 96 4.41 7.64 -16.18
C GLU A 96 4.60 6.81 -17.46
N ARG A 97 4.24 5.52 -17.41
CA ARG A 97 4.31 4.61 -18.56
C ARG A 97 3.44 5.10 -19.73
N VAL A 98 2.19 5.46 -19.47
CA VAL A 98 1.29 5.97 -20.52
C VAL A 98 1.85 7.25 -21.14
N ARG A 99 2.42 8.15 -20.33
CA ARG A 99 3.04 9.38 -20.82
C ARG A 99 4.26 9.11 -21.70
N GLN A 100 5.14 8.21 -21.28
CA GLN A 100 6.32 7.82 -22.06
C GLN A 100 5.94 7.12 -23.35
N GLN A 101 4.91 6.28 -23.33
CA GLN A 101 4.42 5.58 -24.51
C GLN A 101 3.80 6.54 -25.54
N ALA A 102 3.08 7.57 -25.07
CA ALA A 102 2.60 8.64 -25.95
C ALA A 102 3.76 9.44 -26.55
N ALA A 103 4.77 9.81 -25.75
CA ALA A 103 5.94 10.52 -26.24
C ALA A 103 6.73 9.72 -27.29
N LEU A 104 6.88 8.40 -27.10
CA LEU A 104 7.50 7.53 -28.10
C LEU A 104 6.70 7.47 -29.40
N HIS A 105 5.37 7.39 -29.31
CA HIS A 105 4.52 7.37 -30.49
C HIS A 105 4.59 8.69 -31.29
N ASP A 106 4.63 9.84 -30.59
CA ASP A 106 4.79 11.14 -31.24
C ASP A 106 6.17 11.28 -31.90
N LEU A 107 7.22 10.75 -31.26
CA LEU A 107 8.56 10.75 -31.83
C LEU A 107 8.67 9.82 -33.06
N GLU A 108 8.06 8.63 -33.02
CA GLU A 108 7.99 7.73 -34.17
C GLU A 108 7.24 8.39 -35.35
N ALA A 109 6.17 9.14 -35.06
CA ALA A 109 5.47 9.91 -36.08
C ALA A 109 6.38 10.99 -36.70
N ALA A 110 7.11 11.73 -35.86
CA ALA A 110 8.08 12.73 -36.31
C ALA A 110 9.25 12.14 -37.12
N LEU A 111 9.77 10.98 -36.70
CA LEU A 111 10.81 10.27 -37.43
C LEU A 111 10.31 9.80 -38.81
N ARG A 112 9.06 9.32 -38.89
CA ARG A 112 8.44 8.95 -40.17
C ARG A 112 8.20 10.15 -41.07
N THR A 113 7.84 11.31 -40.54
CA THR A 113 7.72 12.54 -41.35
C THR A 113 9.08 13.01 -41.83
N CYS A 114 10.09 13.05 -40.97
CA CYS A 114 11.45 13.41 -41.38
C CYS A 114 12.06 12.39 -42.35
N GLN A 115 11.80 11.09 -42.22
CA GLN A 115 12.22 10.11 -43.22
C GLN A 115 11.54 10.32 -44.56
N ARG A 116 10.23 10.64 -44.58
CA ARG A 116 9.54 10.98 -45.83
C ARG A 116 10.11 12.25 -46.44
N GLU A 117 10.35 13.29 -45.64
CA GLU A 117 10.96 14.54 -46.07
C GLU A 117 12.39 14.34 -46.55
N ALA A 118 13.20 13.51 -45.89
CA ALA A 118 14.55 13.16 -46.30
C ALA A 118 14.56 12.33 -47.59
N VAL A 119 13.64 11.37 -47.76
CA VAL A 119 13.49 10.63 -49.03
C VAL A 119 13.04 11.58 -50.16
N LEU A 120 12.16 12.55 -49.87
CA LEU A 120 11.77 13.59 -50.83
C LEU A 120 12.91 14.58 -51.11
N ALA A 121 13.75 14.88 -50.12
CA ALA A 121 14.89 15.78 -50.21
C ALA A 121 16.11 15.11 -50.88
N ASP A 122 16.28 13.79 -50.77
CA ASP A 122 17.28 13.00 -51.49
C ASP A 122 16.98 12.98 -53.00
N TYR A 123 15.70 13.20 -53.38
CA TYR A 123 15.30 13.51 -54.75
C TYR A 123 15.60 14.97 -55.17
N SER A 124 15.95 15.88 -54.25
CA SER A 124 16.16 17.31 -54.52
C SER A 124 17.50 17.92 -54.05
N ALA A 125 18.37 17.16 -53.37
CA ALA A 125 19.69 17.51 -52.83
C ALA A 125 19.75 18.70 -51.84
N ASP A 126 20.15 18.45 -50.58
CA ASP A 126 20.89 19.41 -49.73
C ASP A 126 21.60 18.69 -48.54
N ASP A 127 22.79 19.16 -48.15
CA ASP A 127 23.83 18.44 -47.38
C ASP A 127 23.61 18.37 -45.85
N ASP A 128 22.60 19.08 -45.30
CA ASP A 128 22.37 19.24 -43.84
C ASP A 128 21.26 18.33 -43.23
N ALA A 129 20.51 17.60 -44.06
CA ALA A 129 19.48 16.67 -43.60
C ALA A 129 19.98 15.48 -42.72
N PRO A 130 21.18 14.89 -42.91
CA PRO A 130 21.57 13.68 -42.19
C PRO A 130 21.91 13.91 -40.72
N GLU A 131 22.32 15.12 -40.32
CA GLU A 131 22.75 15.41 -38.95
C GLU A 131 21.57 15.46 -37.97
N LYS A 132 20.46 16.11 -38.35
CA LYS A 132 19.22 16.13 -37.55
C LYS A 132 18.59 14.76 -37.38
N VAL A 133 18.66 13.92 -38.42
CA VAL A 133 18.18 12.53 -38.35
C VAL A 133 19.03 11.73 -37.36
N ARG A 134 20.35 11.97 -37.33
CA ARG A 134 21.27 11.29 -36.41
C ARG A 134 21.03 11.68 -34.95
N GLU A 135 20.79 12.95 -34.66
CA GLU A 135 20.44 13.42 -33.31
C GLU A 135 19.10 12.82 -32.83
N LEU A 136 18.09 12.78 -33.71
CA LEU A 136 16.80 12.15 -33.38
C LEU A 136 16.94 10.66 -33.10
N VAL A 137 17.73 9.93 -33.89
CA VAL A 137 17.99 8.50 -33.67
C VAL A 137 18.66 8.27 -32.31
N GLN A 138 19.66 9.09 -31.95
CA GLN A 138 20.28 9.02 -30.62
C GLN A 138 19.27 9.27 -29.49
N SER A 139 18.43 10.30 -29.62
CA SER A 139 17.41 10.60 -28.60
C SER A 139 16.37 9.47 -28.45
N TYR A 140 16.05 8.79 -29.55
CA TYR A 140 15.14 7.64 -29.55
C TYR A 140 15.76 6.44 -28.85
N ASP A 141 17.04 6.14 -29.11
CA ASP A 141 17.74 5.02 -28.48
C ASP A 141 17.91 5.24 -26.96
N GLU A 142 18.27 6.45 -26.52
CA GLU A 142 18.32 6.80 -25.10
C GLU A 142 16.96 6.64 -24.40
N LEU A 143 15.87 7.07 -25.06
CA LEU A 143 14.53 6.94 -24.49
C LEU A 143 14.06 5.48 -24.43
N LYS A 144 14.44 4.67 -25.42
CA LYS A 144 14.16 3.23 -25.47
C LYS A 144 14.90 2.48 -24.37
N GLU A 145 16.16 2.81 -24.11
CA GLU A 145 16.92 2.24 -22.98
C GLU A 145 16.27 2.59 -21.64
N ASN A 146 15.86 3.84 -21.46
CA ASN A 146 15.15 4.28 -20.26
C ASN A 146 13.80 3.56 -20.08
N TYR A 147 13.06 3.31 -21.17
CA TYR A 147 11.83 2.53 -21.12
C TYR A 147 12.10 1.09 -20.67
N LEU A 148 13.11 0.41 -21.23
CA LEU A 148 13.50 -0.93 -20.83
C LEU A 148 13.93 -1.01 -19.35
N ALA A 149 14.69 -0.02 -18.89
CA ALA A 149 15.09 0.08 -17.49
C ALA A 149 13.87 0.23 -16.56
N SER A 150 12.89 1.07 -16.94
CA SER A 150 11.65 1.25 -16.18
C SER A 150 10.81 -0.03 -16.11
N LEU A 151 10.75 -0.80 -17.19
CA LEU A 151 10.00 -2.05 -17.29
C LEU A 151 10.59 -3.13 -16.38
N ASN A 152 11.91 -3.25 -16.38
CA ASN A 152 12.66 -4.17 -15.53
C ASN A 152 12.51 -3.82 -14.03
N LEU A 153 12.44 -2.52 -13.71
CA LEU A 153 12.18 -2.06 -12.33
C LEU A 153 10.77 -2.45 -11.86
N ILE A 154 9.75 -2.27 -12.71
CA ILE A 154 8.37 -2.67 -12.41
C ILE A 154 8.27 -4.18 -12.21
N GLU A 155 8.93 -4.97 -13.05
CA GLU A 155 8.95 -6.44 -12.94
C GLU A 155 9.57 -6.90 -11.61
N LYS A 156 10.71 -6.30 -11.20
CA LYS A 156 11.32 -6.55 -9.90
C LYS A 156 10.41 -6.18 -8.72
N LEU A 157 9.69 -5.06 -8.83
CA LEU A 157 8.72 -4.66 -7.80
C LEU A 157 7.53 -5.60 -7.72
N LEU A 158 7.05 -6.13 -8.85
CA LEU A 158 5.98 -7.13 -8.89
C LEU A 158 6.40 -8.46 -8.26
N LEU A 159 7.61 -8.94 -8.55
CA LEU A 159 8.17 -10.15 -7.94
C LEU A 159 8.27 -10.01 -6.42
N LYS A 160 8.80 -8.88 -5.93
CA LYS A 160 8.96 -8.61 -4.50
C LYS A 160 7.64 -8.46 -3.71
N ILE A 161 6.51 -8.25 -4.39
CA ILE A 161 5.17 -8.21 -3.76
C ILE A 161 4.54 -9.61 -3.70
N LYS A 162 4.98 -10.53 -4.56
CA LYS A 162 4.44 -11.89 -4.67
C LYS A 162 5.09 -12.86 -3.67
N GLU A 163 6.31 -12.56 -3.23
CA GLU A 163 6.98 -13.12 -2.03
C GLU A 163 6.40 -12.53 -0.73
#